data_AF-A0A7M7R651-F1
#
_entry.id   AF-A0A7M7R651-F1
#
_cell.length_a   1.000
_cell.length_b   1.000
_cell.length_c   1.000
_cell.angle_alpha   90.00
_cell.angle_beta   90.00
_cell.angle_gamma   90.00
#
_symmetry.space_group_name_H-M   'P 1'
#
loop_
_entity.id
_entity.type
_entity.pdbx_description
1 polymer ?
#
loop_
_entity_poly.entity_id
_entity_poly.type
_entity_poly.pdbx_seq_one_letter_code
_entity_poly.pdbx_strand_id
1 'polypeptide(L)'
;MHYLKFHYRYFFMFLILSVILFIFIYNIYIYKSDYITDFKSRNSKVKLNITFAVKKEKKNSLSILCNIFSCFNVYQCGHKGSRLSVYVYASNLTSSDEKLKKNHLTQEFNLILQAIVSSKYYVSNPNEACILVPSFDMLNSDKKNTPVIDFLNKLQQQRKGRNHLLFQYIFEPTNNVQKSEIDERLNQAMIAGVGFTKYTFRRNFDISLPVFSSLLYDIKNDARKTRKYFVISSQANTNPDIHKDLLNLQQMYPNELYIFDTCLGLNSTNKFLRCTNNQVHTYTDVLQTSSFCLVLKGENFGLSILLEALAYGCIPVILYDSIVMPFDEVIDWHR
;
A
#
# COMPACT_ATOMS: atom_id res chain seq x y z
N MET A 1 58.12 49.09 30.69
CA MET A 1 57.66 47.72 31.05
C MET A 1 56.18 47.41 30.73
N HIS A 2 55.47 48.23 29.94
CA HIS A 2 54.04 48.02 29.64
C HIS A 2 53.74 47.42 28.25
N TYR A 3 54.69 47.48 27.29
CA TYR A 3 54.48 47.04 25.91
C TYR A 3 54.61 45.52 25.70
N LEU A 4 55.47 44.83 26.47
CA LEU A 4 55.67 43.37 26.32
C LEU A 4 54.47 42.53 26.81
N LYS A 5 53.74 42.99 27.84
CA LYS A 5 52.58 42.25 28.38
C LYS A 5 51.37 42.27 27.44
N PHE A 6 51.27 43.28 26.57
CA PHE A 6 50.16 43.42 25.64
C PHE A 6 50.28 42.41 24.49
N HIS A 7 51.46 42.29 23.87
CA HIS A 7 51.70 41.32 22.79
C HIS A 7 51.52 39.87 23.21
N TYR A 8 51.89 39.50 24.45
CA TYR A 8 51.72 38.13 24.95
C TYR A 8 50.25 37.71 25.08
N ARG A 9 49.35 38.64 25.40
CA ARG A 9 47.91 38.37 25.49
C ARG A 9 47.29 38.10 24.12
N TYR A 10 47.64 38.88 23.09
CA TYR A 10 47.12 38.63 21.73
C TYR A 10 47.70 37.35 21.12
N PHE A 11 48.96 37.02 21.43
CA PHE A 11 49.57 35.76 21.01
C PHE A 11 48.83 34.55 21.59
N PHE A 12 48.54 34.56 22.90
CA PHE A 12 47.76 33.49 23.53
C PHE A 12 46.32 33.40 23.02
N MET A 13 45.66 34.54 22.78
CA MET A 13 44.31 34.55 22.20
C MET A 13 44.29 33.96 20.78
N PHE A 14 45.29 34.27 19.96
CA PHE A 14 45.41 33.70 18.61
C PHE A 14 45.68 32.19 18.64
N LEU A 15 46.51 31.74 19.58
CA LEU A 15 46.81 30.31 19.76
C LEU A 15 45.59 29.51 20.25
N ILE A 16 44.76 30.09 21.12
CA ILE A 16 43.49 29.46 21.52
C ILE A 16 42.51 29.40 20.35
N LEU A 17 42.42 30.48 19.56
CA LEU A 17 41.52 30.52 18.40
C LEU A 17 41.91 29.48 17.34
N SER A 18 43.22 29.30 17.09
CA SER A 18 43.70 28.31 16.12
C SER A 18 43.44 26.87 16.57
N VAL A 19 43.55 26.59 17.87
CA VAL A 19 43.20 25.28 18.44
C VAL A 19 41.70 24.99 18.31
N ILE A 20 40.84 25.98 18.58
CA ILE A 20 39.39 25.82 18.42
C ILE A 20 39.03 25.56 16.96
N LEU A 21 39.65 26.30 16.03
CA LEU A 21 39.43 26.11 14.59
C LEU A 21 39.88 24.72 14.12
N PHE A 22 41.01 24.23 14.65
CA PHE A 22 41.50 22.89 14.36
C PHE A 22 40.56 21.80 14.87
N ILE A 23 40.04 21.93 16.09
CA ILE A 23 39.05 21.00 16.65
C ILE A 23 37.77 21.01 15.81
N PHE A 24 37.32 22.17 15.34
CA PHE A 24 36.12 22.28 14.51
C PHE A 24 36.30 21.57 13.15
N ILE A 25 37.45 21.79 12.48
CA ILE A 25 37.78 21.13 11.22
C ILE A 25 37.93 19.61 11.41
N TYR A 26 38.54 19.18 12.50
CA TYR A 26 38.69 17.76 12.83
C TYR A 26 37.35 17.06 13.04
N ASN A 27 36.41 17.71 13.74
CA ASN A 27 35.05 17.18 13.93
C ASN A 27 34.26 17.10 12.61
N ILE A 28 34.40 18.08 11.71
CA ILE A 28 33.81 18.01 10.37
C ILE A 28 34.39 16.84 9.57
N TYR A 29 35.71 16.60 9.69
CA TYR A 29 36.36 15.48 9.01
C TYR A 29 35.89 14.12 9.52
N ILE A 30 35.77 13.94 10.84
CA ILE A 30 35.23 12.70 11.44
C ILE A 30 33.77 12.49 11.02
N TYR A 31 32.94 13.53 11.10
CA TYR A 31 31.53 13.44 10.71
C TYR A 31 31.37 13.05 9.23
N LYS A 32 32.21 13.59 8.34
CA LYS A 32 32.22 13.22 6.92
C LYS A 32 32.70 11.78 6.70
N SER A 33 33.66 11.30 7.50
CA SER A 33 34.16 9.92 7.44
C SER A 33 33.08 8.91 7.85
N ASP A 34 32.38 9.15 8.95
CA ASP A 34 31.28 8.28 9.43
C ASP A 34 30.08 8.28 8.47
N TYR A 35 29.79 9.41 7.84
CA TYR A 35 28.76 9.48 6.80
C TYR A 35 29.13 8.64 5.56
N ILE A 36 30.41 8.64 5.16
CA ILE A 36 30.89 7.88 4.00
C ILE A 36 30.92 6.37 4.28
N THR A 37 31.25 5.95 5.50
CA THR A 37 31.23 4.53 5.90
C THR A 37 29.80 3.98 5.99
N ASP A 38 28.84 4.75 6.52
CA ASP A 38 27.42 4.33 6.55
C ASP A 38 26.79 4.32 5.14
N PHE A 39 27.20 5.25 4.26
CA PHE A 39 26.78 5.26 2.85
C PHE A 39 27.33 4.07 2.04
N LYS A 40 28.56 3.61 2.33
CA LYS A 40 29.15 2.41 1.71
C LYS A 40 28.53 1.11 2.24
N SER A 41 28.15 1.07 3.51
CA SER A 41 27.43 -0.05 4.14
C SER A 41 26.07 -0.29 3.47
N ARG A 42 25.26 0.76 3.26
CA ARG A 42 23.94 0.67 2.64
C ARG A 42 23.95 0.38 1.13
N ASN A 43 25.05 0.70 0.44
CA ASN A 43 25.20 0.48 -1.01
C ASN A 43 25.97 -0.80 -1.37
N SER A 44 26.14 -1.73 -0.42
CA SER A 44 26.56 -3.09 -0.77
C SER A 44 25.45 -3.75 -1.59
N LYS A 45 25.67 -3.76 -2.91
CA LYS A 45 24.80 -4.31 -3.94
C LYS A 45 24.29 -5.70 -3.53
N VAL A 46 23.04 -5.80 -3.09
CA VAL A 46 22.30 -7.06 -3.14
C VAL A 46 22.06 -7.33 -4.63
N LYS A 47 22.93 -8.14 -5.24
CA LYS A 47 22.64 -8.77 -6.53
C LYS A 47 21.50 -9.76 -6.32
N LEU A 48 20.27 -9.30 -6.50
CA LEU A 48 19.12 -10.16 -6.71
C LEU A 48 19.28 -10.85 -8.07
N ASN A 49 19.94 -12.01 -8.08
CA ASN A 49 19.93 -12.92 -9.23
C ASN A 49 18.53 -13.56 -9.30
N ILE A 50 17.56 -12.85 -9.89
CA ILE A 50 16.28 -13.44 -10.27
C ILE A 50 16.49 -14.14 -11.61
N THR A 51 16.80 -15.43 -11.55
CA THR A 51 16.68 -16.31 -12.71
C THR A 51 15.20 -16.59 -12.93
N PHE A 52 14.61 -15.97 -13.96
CA PHE A 52 13.28 -16.35 -14.46
C PHE A 52 13.35 -17.75 -15.07
N ALA A 53 13.22 -18.78 -14.24
CA ALA A 53 13.04 -20.14 -14.70
C ALA A 53 11.59 -20.32 -15.15
N VAL A 54 11.34 -20.17 -16.45
CA VAL A 54 10.12 -20.70 -17.08
C VAL A 54 10.22 -22.22 -17.04
N LYS A 55 9.69 -22.85 -15.99
CA LYS A 55 9.55 -24.31 -15.89
C LYS A 55 8.07 -24.69 -15.95
N LYS A 56 7.77 -25.53 -16.93
CA LYS A 56 6.46 -26.14 -17.22
C LYS A 56 5.77 -26.67 -15.97
N GLU A 57 4.49 -26.31 -15.87
CA GLU A 57 3.53 -26.69 -14.84
C GLU A 57 3.42 -28.22 -14.70
N LYS A 58 3.57 -28.72 -13.47
CA LYS A 58 2.99 -30.00 -13.05
C LYS A 58 1.66 -29.69 -12.37
N LYS A 59 0.55 -29.99 -13.04
CA LYS A 59 -0.78 -30.12 -12.44
C LYS A 59 -0.70 -31.16 -11.32
N ASN A 60 -0.87 -30.77 -10.07
CA ASN A 60 -1.21 -31.71 -9.00
C ASN A 60 -2.11 -31.07 -7.93
N SER A 61 -3.10 -31.87 -7.53
CA SER A 61 -4.22 -31.66 -6.60
C SER A 61 -5.37 -30.80 -7.13
N LEU A 62 -6.57 -31.40 -7.18
CA LEU A 62 -7.84 -30.70 -7.30
C LEU A 62 -7.99 -29.78 -6.08
N SER A 63 -7.44 -28.56 -6.15
CA SER A 63 -7.87 -27.51 -5.25
C SER A 63 -9.35 -27.28 -5.50
N ILE A 64 -10.21 -27.50 -4.50
CA ILE A 64 -11.59 -27.02 -4.56
C ILE A 64 -11.50 -25.52 -4.82
N LEU A 65 -11.88 -25.10 -6.03
CA LEU A 65 -12.00 -23.69 -6.37
C LEU A 65 -13.12 -23.15 -5.47
N CYS A 66 -12.74 -22.40 -4.45
CA CYS A 66 -13.72 -21.89 -3.50
C CYS A 66 -14.61 -20.85 -4.18
N ASN A 67 -15.90 -21.05 -4.03
CA ASN A 67 -16.95 -20.16 -4.50
C ASN A 67 -18.11 -20.16 -3.48
N ILE A 68 -19.16 -19.40 -3.78
CA ILE A 68 -20.34 -19.27 -2.92
C ILE A 68 -21.06 -20.60 -2.65
N PHE A 69 -20.88 -21.61 -3.50
CA PHE A 69 -21.54 -22.92 -3.34
C PHE A 69 -20.66 -23.92 -2.59
N SER A 70 -19.34 -23.82 -2.69
CA SER A 70 -18.40 -24.80 -2.13
C SER A 70 -17.82 -24.39 -0.77
N CYS A 71 -17.63 -23.09 -0.55
CA CYS A 71 -16.90 -22.57 0.61
C CYS A 71 -17.68 -21.53 1.43
N PHE A 72 -18.92 -21.23 1.05
CA PHE A 72 -19.85 -20.46 1.86
C PHE A 72 -21.00 -21.35 2.34
N ASN A 73 -21.43 -21.18 3.59
CA ASN A 73 -22.54 -21.91 4.17
C ASN A 73 -23.79 -21.02 4.22
N VAL A 74 -24.61 -21.12 3.17
CA VAL A 74 -25.86 -20.35 3.08
C VAL A 74 -26.88 -20.71 4.16
N TYR A 75 -26.82 -21.93 4.72
CA TYR A 75 -27.75 -22.37 5.78
C TYR A 75 -27.53 -21.66 7.12
N GLN A 76 -26.43 -20.92 7.28
CA GLN A 76 -26.23 -20.04 8.44
C GLN A 76 -26.91 -18.67 8.26
N CYS A 77 -27.38 -18.39 7.05
CA CYS A 77 -28.08 -17.16 6.70
C CYS A 77 -29.60 -17.36 6.84
N GLY A 78 -30.35 -16.27 7.06
CA GLY A 78 -31.81 -16.29 7.10
C GLY A 78 -32.47 -16.09 8.48
N HIS A 79 -31.69 -16.00 9.55
CA HIS A 79 -32.22 -15.71 10.91
C HIS A 79 -33.00 -14.39 11.01
N LYS A 80 -32.75 -13.44 10.10
CA LYS A 80 -33.49 -12.17 9.98
C LYS A 80 -34.26 -12.07 8.65
N GLY A 81 -34.77 -13.20 8.15
CA GLY A 81 -35.48 -13.27 6.88
C GLY A 81 -34.54 -13.00 5.69
N SER A 82 -34.94 -12.10 4.78
CA SER A 82 -34.14 -11.72 3.60
C SER A 82 -33.02 -10.71 3.91
N ARG A 83 -32.90 -10.23 5.15
CA ARG A 83 -31.86 -9.25 5.52
C ARG A 83 -30.54 -9.95 5.82
N LEU A 84 -29.47 -9.49 5.17
CA LEU A 84 -28.11 -9.87 5.52
C LEU A 84 -27.79 -9.49 6.98
N SER A 85 -27.22 -10.44 7.73
CA SER A 85 -26.78 -10.25 9.11
C SER A 85 -25.27 -10.41 9.23
N VAL A 86 -24.62 -9.43 9.86
CA VAL A 86 -23.16 -9.39 10.00
C VAL A 86 -22.81 -9.25 11.48
N TYR A 87 -21.94 -10.12 11.98
CA TYR A 87 -21.38 -10.01 13.33
C TYR A 87 -19.90 -9.66 13.26
N VAL A 88 -19.51 -8.70 14.09
CA VAL A 88 -18.11 -8.31 14.29
C VAL A 88 -17.63 -8.96 15.58
N TYR A 89 -16.53 -9.73 15.51
CA TYR A 89 -15.94 -10.30 16.72
C TYR A 89 -15.55 -9.17 17.66
N ALA A 90 -15.94 -9.25 18.93
CA ALA A 90 -15.43 -8.34 19.95
C ALA A 90 -13.89 -8.33 19.89
N SER A 91 -13.27 -7.15 19.95
CA SER A 91 -11.81 -6.95 19.97
C SER A 91 -11.13 -7.78 21.07
N ASN A 92 -11.91 -8.17 22.08
CA ASN A 92 -11.56 -9.19 23.05
C ASN A 92 -11.73 -10.57 22.41
N LEU A 93 -10.84 -10.92 21.48
CA LEU A 93 -10.44 -12.32 21.36
C LEU A 93 -9.79 -12.68 22.69
N THR A 94 -10.61 -13.13 23.63
CA THR A 94 -10.28 -13.76 24.92
C THR A 94 -9.54 -15.08 24.70
N SER A 95 -8.49 -15.06 23.88
CA SER A 95 -7.44 -16.06 23.96
C SER A 95 -6.41 -15.56 24.96
N SER A 96 -6.03 -16.44 25.87
CA SER A 96 -4.84 -16.40 26.73
C SER A 96 -3.52 -16.06 26.01
N ASP A 97 -3.55 -15.84 24.69
CA ASP A 97 -2.39 -15.64 23.85
C ASP A 97 -2.06 -14.15 23.75
N GLU A 98 -1.15 -13.69 24.61
CA GLU A 98 -0.57 -12.33 24.57
C GLU A 98 -0.01 -11.94 23.19
N LYS A 99 0.30 -12.92 22.32
CA LYS A 99 0.82 -12.71 20.97
C LYS A 99 -0.19 -12.08 20.01
N LEU A 100 -1.50 -12.37 20.15
CA LEU A 100 -2.55 -11.79 19.29
C LEU A 100 -2.99 -10.38 19.76
N LYS A 101 -2.69 -10.01 21.01
CA LYS A 101 -2.96 -8.66 21.55
C LYS A 101 -2.10 -7.55 20.91
N LYS A 102 -1.03 -7.92 20.21
CA LYS A 102 -0.14 -6.97 19.54
C LYS A 102 -0.67 -6.44 18.20
N ASN A 103 -1.84 -6.90 17.74
CA ASN A 103 -2.43 -6.34 16.52
C ASN A 103 -3.08 -4.98 16.82
N HIS A 104 -2.37 -3.90 16.48
CA HIS A 104 -2.91 -2.55 16.57
C HIS A 104 -3.81 -2.27 15.37
N LEU A 105 -5.10 -2.06 15.63
CA LEU A 105 -6.07 -1.71 14.58
C LEU A 105 -5.73 -0.33 14.02
N THR A 106 -5.52 -0.26 12.71
CA THR A 106 -5.36 1.01 11.98
C THR A 106 -6.63 1.84 12.04
N GLN A 107 -6.51 3.13 11.79
CA GLN A 107 -7.67 4.02 11.73
C GLN A 107 -8.63 3.58 10.63
N GLU A 108 -8.10 3.17 9.48
CA GLU A 108 -8.85 2.69 8.33
C GLU A 108 -9.68 1.44 8.67
N PHE A 109 -9.07 0.46 9.33
CA PHE A 109 -9.78 -0.75 9.72
C PHE A 109 -10.83 -0.47 10.81
N ASN A 110 -10.53 0.42 11.75
CA ASN A 110 -11.52 0.86 12.74
C ASN A 110 -12.74 1.52 12.08
N LEU A 111 -12.55 2.34 11.04
CA LEU A 111 -13.66 2.94 10.28
C LEU A 111 -14.50 1.85 9.58
N ILE A 112 -13.88 0.81 9.03
CA ILE A 112 -14.58 -0.34 8.45
C ILE A 112 -15.45 -1.04 9.50
N LEU A 113 -14.88 -1.36 10.68
CA LEU A 113 -15.63 -2.02 11.75
C LEU A 113 -16.78 -1.14 12.26
N GLN A 114 -16.55 0.16 12.44
CA GLN A 114 -17.59 1.11 12.86
C GLN A 114 -18.71 1.22 11.82
N ALA A 115 -18.38 1.26 10.53
CA ALA A 115 -19.38 1.27 9.46
C ALA A 115 -20.26 0.02 9.49
N ILE A 116 -19.69 -1.15 9.79
CA ILE A 116 -20.46 -2.39 9.92
C ILE A 116 -21.36 -2.34 11.16
N VAL A 117 -20.81 -2.00 12.33
CA VAL A 117 -21.53 -1.99 13.62
C VAL A 117 -22.67 -0.96 13.63
N SER A 118 -22.47 0.20 13.01
CA SER A 118 -23.50 1.24 12.90
C SER A 118 -24.56 0.97 11.82
N SER A 119 -24.34 -0.04 10.97
CA SER A 119 -25.27 -0.37 9.89
C SER A 119 -26.49 -1.16 10.39
N LYS A 120 -27.57 -1.12 9.60
CA LYS A 120 -28.75 -1.98 9.79
C LYS A 120 -28.44 -3.49 9.67
N TYR A 121 -27.27 -3.86 9.16
CA TYR A 121 -26.88 -5.26 8.94
C TYR A 121 -26.31 -5.91 10.20
N TYR A 122 -25.82 -5.12 11.15
CA TYR A 122 -25.20 -5.63 12.38
C TYR A 122 -26.16 -6.47 13.22
N VAL A 123 -25.61 -7.49 13.87
CA VAL A 123 -26.25 -8.29 14.93
C VAL A 123 -25.27 -8.49 16.08
N SER A 124 -25.78 -8.51 17.32
CA SER A 124 -24.96 -8.71 18.53
C SER A 124 -24.68 -10.19 18.83
N ASN A 125 -25.47 -11.11 18.27
CA ASN A 125 -25.33 -12.54 18.48
C ASN A 125 -24.64 -13.22 17.28
N PRO A 126 -23.48 -13.88 17.45
CA PRO A 126 -22.77 -14.55 16.36
C PRO A 126 -23.56 -15.72 15.72
N ASN A 127 -24.53 -16.30 16.43
CA ASN A 127 -25.36 -17.38 15.89
C ASN A 127 -26.45 -16.87 14.95
N GLU A 128 -26.82 -15.59 15.04
CA GLU A 128 -27.77 -14.94 14.13
C GLU A 128 -27.10 -14.37 12.86
N ALA A 129 -25.77 -14.42 12.80
CA ALA A 129 -24.97 -13.81 11.76
C ALA A 129 -24.75 -14.75 10.56
N CYS A 130 -25.03 -14.23 9.37
CA CYS A 130 -24.69 -14.85 8.10
C CYS A 130 -23.21 -14.66 7.77
N ILE A 131 -22.66 -13.46 8.05
CA ILE A 131 -21.24 -13.13 7.83
C ILE A 131 -20.57 -12.81 9.16
N LEU A 132 -19.35 -13.30 9.32
CA LEU A 132 -18.50 -13.09 10.49
C LEU A 132 -17.28 -12.25 10.11
N VAL A 133 -17.04 -11.15 10.82
CA VAL A 133 -15.93 -10.22 10.54
C VAL A 133 -15.00 -10.20 11.75
N PRO A 134 -13.83 -10.87 11.67
CA PRO A 134 -12.83 -10.81 12.73
C PRO A 134 -12.29 -9.39 12.91
N SER A 135 -12.17 -8.94 14.16
CA SER A 135 -11.49 -7.70 14.51
C SER A 135 -9.97 -7.89 14.51
N PHE A 136 -9.42 -8.28 13.35
CA PHE A 136 -8.00 -8.48 13.12
C PHE A 136 -7.58 -7.73 11.86
N ASP A 137 -6.77 -6.69 12.03
CA ASP A 137 -6.32 -5.84 10.94
C ASP A 137 -5.28 -6.57 10.07
N MET A 138 -5.66 -6.85 8.81
CA MET A 138 -4.76 -7.38 7.78
C MET A 138 -4.59 -6.39 6.60
N LEU A 139 -4.97 -5.12 6.77
CA LEU A 139 -4.87 -4.13 5.69
C LEU A 139 -3.40 -3.99 5.25
N ASN A 140 -2.49 -3.76 6.19
CA ASN A 140 -1.07 -3.48 5.93
C ASN A 140 -0.11 -4.59 6.40
N SER A 141 -0.59 -5.81 6.60
CA SER A 141 0.21 -6.89 7.19
C SER A 141 0.93 -7.73 6.13
N ASP A 142 2.24 -7.92 6.29
CA ASP A 142 2.99 -8.95 5.55
C ASP A 142 2.47 -10.33 5.97
N LYS A 143 2.12 -11.17 4.98
CA LYS A 143 1.62 -12.54 5.19
C LYS A 143 2.61 -13.41 5.97
N LYS A 144 3.91 -13.06 6.00
CA LYS A 144 4.97 -13.78 6.74
C LYS A 144 5.04 -13.43 8.23
N ASN A 145 4.25 -12.45 8.69
CA ASN A 145 4.22 -12.07 10.11
C ASN A 145 3.57 -13.19 10.96
N THR A 146 4.29 -13.64 11.99
CA THR A 146 3.83 -14.70 12.92
C THR A 146 2.40 -14.50 13.46
N PRO A 147 1.96 -13.27 13.85
CA PRO A 147 0.60 -13.05 14.31
C PRO A 147 -0.49 -13.33 13.25
N VAL A 148 -0.20 -13.08 11.97
CA VAL A 148 -1.15 -13.38 10.87
C VAL A 148 -1.30 -14.88 10.72
N ILE A 149 -0.20 -15.63 10.77
CA ILE A 149 -0.21 -17.09 10.69
C ILE A 149 -1.02 -17.71 11.84
N ASP A 150 -0.80 -17.22 13.07
CA ASP A 150 -1.53 -17.68 14.27
C ASP A 150 -3.03 -17.35 14.16
N PHE A 151 -3.36 -16.15 13.70
CA PHE A 151 -4.75 -15.76 13.45
C PHE A 151 -5.42 -16.67 12.42
N LEU A 152 -4.76 -16.95 11.30
CA LEU A 152 -5.28 -17.83 10.25
C LEU A 152 -5.44 -19.27 10.72
N ASN A 153 -4.54 -19.77 11.57
CA ASN A 153 -4.69 -21.09 12.21
C ASN A 153 -5.94 -21.17 13.07
N LYS A 154 -6.17 -20.15 13.90
CA LYS A 154 -7.37 -20.06 14.73
C LYS A 154 -8.64 -19.95 13.89
N LEU A 155 -8.59 -19.16 12.82
CA LEU A 155 -9.69 -19.04 11.85
C LEU A 155 -9.99 -20.39 11.19
N GLN A 156 -8.97 -21.19 10.86
CA GLN A 156 -9.16 -22.52 10.27
C GLN A 156 -9.79 -23.51 11.25
N GLN A 157 -9.50 -23.40 12.54
CA GLN A 157 -10.21 -24.17 13.57
C GLN A 157 -11.69 -23.73 13.68
N GLN A 158 -11.99 -22.46 13.41
CA GLN A 158 -13.34 -21.89 13.46
C GLN A 158 -14.08 -21.98 12.13
N ARG A 159 -15.00 -22.95 11.99
CA ARG A 159 -15.81 -23.15 10.77
C ARG A 159 -14.97 -23.30 9.50
N LYS A 160 -13.68 -23.65 9.61
CA LYS A 160 -12.73 -23.72 8.48
C LYS A 160 -12.64 -22.40 7.69
N GLY A 161 -12.94 -21.25 8.31
CA GLY A 161 -13.01 -19.95 7.64
C GLY A 161 -14.29 -19.67 6.84
N ARG A 162 -15.23 -20.62 6.73
CA ARG A 162 -16.50 -20.39 6.01
C ARG A 162 -17.28 -19.24 6.62
N ASN A 163 -17.93 -18.44 5.77
CA ASN A 163 -18.71 -17.25 6.14
C ASN A 163 -17.89 -16.12 6.81
N HIS A 164 -16.58 -16.27 6.96
CA HIS A 164 -15.73 -15.21 7.45
C HIS A 164 -15.37 -14.25 6.31
N LEU A 165 -15.42 -12.96 6.59
CA LEU A 165 -14.98 -11.91 5.68
C LEU A 165 -13.74 -11.23 6.28
N LEU A 166 -12.62 -11.33 5.58
CA LEU A 166 -11.34 -10.73 5.98
C LEU A 166 -11.05 -9.51 5.10
N PHE A 167 -10.44 -8.48 5.69
CA PHE A 167 -10.05 -7.27 4.97
C PHE A 167 -8.54 -7.24 4.73
N GLN A 168 -8.11 -7.13 3.47
CA GLN A 168 -6.67 -7.18 3.11
C GLN A 168 -6.34 -6.20 1.98
N TYR A 169 -5.40 -5.28 2.20
CA TYR A 169 -4.95 -4.33 1.16
C TYR A 169 -3.62 -4.71 0.52
N ILE A 170 -2.78 -5.50 1.19
CA ILE A 170 -1.56 -6.00 0.56
C ILE A 170 -1.82 -7.40 0.03
N PHE A 171 -2.06 -7.48 -1.28
CA PHE A 171 -2.13 -8.74 -1.99
C PHE A 171 -0.79 -8.96 -2.70
N GLU A 172 0.11 -9.74 -2.11
CA GLU A 172 1.18 -10.39 -2.87
C GLU A 172 0.60 -11.71 -3.43
N PRO A 173 0.30 -11.81 -4.73
CA PRO A 173 0.23 -13.12 -5.35
C PRO A 173 1.63 -13.70 -5.25
N THR A 174 1.82 -14.80 -4.52
CA THR A 174 3.10 -15.49 -4.56
C THR A 174 3.31 -15.92 -6.01
N ASN A 175 4.34 -15.38 -6.67
CA ASN A 175 4.78 -15.79 -8.02
C ASN A 175 5.18 -17.28 -8.10
N ASN A 176 5.02 -18.02 -7.01
CA ASN A 176 5.32 -19.42 -6.92
C ASN A 176 4.03 -20.21 -7.15
N VAL A 177 4.09 -21.10 -8.14
CA VAL A 177 3.10 -22.10 -8.59
C VAL A 177 2.64 -23.06 -7.47
N GLN A 178 3.11 -22.89 -6.24
CA GLN A 178 2.55 -23.51 -5.05
C GLN A 178 1.75 -22.44 -4.31
N LYS A 179 0.42 -22.59 -4.34
CA LYS A 179 -0.48 -21.88 -3.43
C LYS A 179 0.14 -22.00 -2.04
N SER A 180 0.53 -20.87 -1.45
CA SER A 180 1.21 -20.93 -0.16
C SER A 180 0.28 -21.57 0.86
N GLU A 181 0.81 -22.23 1.89
CA GLU A 181 -0.02 -22.80 2.97
C GLU A 181 -0.97 -21.73 3.56
N ILE A 182 -0.56 -20.46 3.53
CA ILE A 182 -1.37 -19.29 3.88
C ILE A 182 -2.55 -19.10 2.92
N ASP A 183 -2.34 -19.21 1.61
CA ASP A 183 -3.42 -19.10 0.62
C ASP A 183 -4.40 -20.27 0.69
N GLU A 184 -3.97 -21.46 1.14
CA GLU A 184 -4.88 -22.57 1.47
C GLU A 184 -5.73 -22.27 2.71
N ARG A 185 -5.13 -21.69 3.76
CA ARG A 185 -5.83 -21.26 4.98
C ARG A 185 -6.74 -20.05 4.78
N LEU A 186 -6.50 -19.22 3.77
CA LEU A 186 -7.42 -18.15 3.35
C LEU A 186 -8.55 -18.67 2.45
N ASN A 187 -8.37 -19.84 1.82
CA ASN A 187 -9.17 -20.25 0.68
C ASN A 187 -10.66 -20.40 0.96
N GLN A 188 -11.08 -20.69 2.21
CA GLN A 188 -12.50 -20.82 2.55
C GLN A 188 -13.13 -19.54 3.12
N ALA A 189 -12.32 -18.56 3.50
CA ALA A 189 -12.80 -17.24 3.89
C ALA A 189 -12.96 -16.34 2.67
N MET A 190 -13.95 -15.46 2.72
CA MET A 190 -14.12 -14.39 1.74
C MET A 190 -13.12 -13.28 2.03
N ILE A 191 -12.56 -12.68 0.99
CA ILE A 191 -11.62 -11.57 1.09
C ILE A 191 -12.28 -10.33 0.52
N ALA A 192 -12.42 -9.30 1.35
CA ALA A 192 -12.65 -7.93 0.92
C ALA A 192 -11.29 -7.24 0.80
N GLY A 193 -10.82 -7.01 -0.43
CA GLY A 193 -9.44 -6.59 -0.62
C GLY A 193 -9.19 -5.88 -1.93
N VAL A 194 -7.96 -5.42 -2.10
CA VAL A 194 -7.56 -4.59 -3.25
C VAL A 194 -6.57 -5.35 -4.14
N GLY A 195 -6.34 -4.83 -5.36
CA GLY A 195 -5.30 -5.38 -6.25
C GLY A 195 -5.61 -6.76 -6.81
N PHE A 196 -6.88 -7.17 -6.78
CA PHE A 196 -7.32 -8.41 -7.39
C PHE A 196 -7.03 -8.44 -8.89
N THR A 197 -6.70 -9.64 -9.38
CA THR A 197 -6.58 -9.92 -10.80
C THR A 197 -7.64 -10.92 -11.23
N LYS A 198 -7.85 -11.03 -12.55
CA LYS A 198 -8.70 -12.06 -13.18
C LYS A 198 -8.32 -13.49 -12.74
N TYR A 199 -7.11 -13.70 -12.23
CA TYR A 199 -6.61 -15.00 -11.76
C TYR A 199 -6.80 -15.23 -10.26
N THR A 200 -6.92 -14.15 -9.47
CA THR A 200 -6.93 -14.22 -7.99
C THR A 200 -8.29 -13.89 -7.40
N PHE A 201 -9.14 -13.17 -8.14
CA PHE A 201 -10.48 -12.80 -7.71
C PHE A 201 -11.46 -13.98 -7.81
N ARG A 202 -12.11 -14.34 -6.70
CA ARG A 202 -13.19 -15.32 -6.70
C ARG A 202 -14.53 -14.59 -6.89
N ARG A 203 -15.02 -14.55 -8.13
CA ARG A 203 -16.31 -13.92 -8.46
C ARG A 203 -17.46 -14.46 -7.61
N ASN A 204 -18.36 -13.57 -7.21
CA ASN A 204 -19.51 -13.80 -6.34
C ASN A 204 -19.14 -14.34 -4.94
N PHE A 205 -17.89 -14.18 -4.52
CA PHE A 205 -17.38 -14.71 -3.25
C PHE A 205 -16.46 -13.71 -2.55
N ASP A 206 -15.51 -13.14 -3.28
CA ASP A 206 -14.66 -12.04 -2.80
C ASP A 206 -15.26 -10.68 -3.14
N ILE A 207 -14.77 -9.65 -2.45
CA ILE A 207 -15.21 -8.26 -2.65
C ILE A 207 -13.98 -7.44 -3.06
N SER A 208 -13.96 -6.96 -4.30
CA SER A 208 -12.93 -6.02 -4.76
C SER A 208 -13.20 -4.63 -4.15
N LEU A 209 -12.25 -4.15 -3.37
CA LEU A 209 -12.27 -2.85 -2.72
C LEU A 209 -11.31 -1.88 -3.40
N PRO A 210 -11.57 -0.56 -3.33
CA PRO A 210 -10.59 0.42 -3.71
C PRO A 210 -9.55 0.59 -2.59
N VAL A 211 -8.35 1.03 -2.98
CA VAL A 211 -7.31 1.39 -2.01
C VAL A 211 -7.64 2.72 -1.38
N PHE A 212 -7.62 2.75 -0.05
CA PHE A 212 -7.75 3.99 0.70
C PHE A 212 -6.62 4.97 0.35
N SER A 213 -6.97 6.23 0.10
CA SER A 213 -6.01 7.32 -0.08
C SER A 213 -6.23 8.41 0.96
N SER A 214 -5.20 8.72 1.73
CA SER A 214 -5.23 9.78 2.73
C SER A 214 -5.45 11.18 2.12
N LEU A 215 -5.20 11.34 0.81
CA LEU A 215 -5.47 12.57 0.08
C LEU A 215 -6.96 12.90 -0.04
N LEU A 216 -7.83 11.92 0.22
CA LEU A 216 -9.27 12.07 0.12
C LEU A 216 -9.92 12.59 1.41
N TYR A 217 -9.18 12.70 2.52
CA TYR A 217 -9.71 13.31 3.74
C TYR A 217 -9.97 14.81 3.56
N ASP A 218 -9.05 15.51 2.89
CA ASP A 218 -9.11 16.96 2.69
C ASP A 218 -9.12 17.31 1.19
N ILE A 219 -10.16 16.85 0.48
CA ILE A 219 -10.30 17.17 -0.95
C ILE A 219 -10.52 18.68 -1.11
N LYS A 220 -9.48 19.36 -1.59
CA LYS A 220 -9.54 20.78 -1.97
C LYS A 220 -9.59 20.89 -3.49
N ASN A 221 -10.77 20.67 -4.06
CA ASN A 221 -10.97 20.85 -5.49
C ASN A 221 -11.18 22.31 -5.85
N ASP A 222 -10.22 22.86 -6.58
CA ASP A 222 -10.38 24.15 -7.23
C ASP A 222 -10.91 23.95 -8.65
N ALA A 223 -12.23 24.03 -8.80
CA ALA A 223 -12.92 23.88 -10.07
C ALA A 223 -12.51 24.93 -11.13
N ARG A 224 -11.72 25.94 -10.76
CA ARG A 224 -11.27 27.01 -11.68
C ARG A 224 -9.93 26.70 -12.35
N LYS A 225 -9.27 25.60 -11.98
CA LYS A 225 -7.98 25.24 -12.58
C LYS A 225 -8.16 24.79 -14.03
N THR A 226 -7.43 25.45 -14.93
CA THR A 226 -7.36 25.07 -16.35
C THR A 226 -6.49 23.82 -16.51
N ARG A 227 -6.90 22.91 -17.39
CA ARG A 227 -6.08 21.74 -17.75
C ARG A 227 -4.83 22.22 -18.49
N LYS A 228 -3.66 21.92 -17.93
CA LYS A 228 -2.33 22.21 -18.46
C LYS A 228 -1.74 21.02 -19.19
N TYR A 229 -1.99 19.81 -18.69
CA TYR A 229 -1.42 18.58 -19.21
C TYR A 229 -2.50 17.72 -19.85
N PHE A 230 -2.18 17.11 -20.99
CA PHE A 230 -3.10 16.21 -21.67
C PHE A 230 -3.11 14.84 -20.99
N VAL A 231 -1.98 14.13 -20.98
CA VAL A 231 -1.80 12.84 -20.29
C VAL A 231 -0.63 12.94 -19.31
N ILE A 232 -0.80 12.38 -18.11
CA ILE A 232 0.29 12.31 -17.12
C ILE A 232 0.48 10.91 -16.56
N SER A 233 1.72 10.61 -16.16
CA SER A 233 2.03 9.54 -15.19
C SER A 233 2.58 10.19 -13.93
N SER A 234 1.93 9.94 -12.78
CA SER A 234 2.30 10.53 -11.49
C SER A 234 2.50 9.49 -10.37
N GLN A 235 2.51 8.21 -10.71
CA GLN A 235 2.75 7.13 -9.75
C GLN A 235 4.22 7.08 -9.36
N ALA A 236 4.47 7.13 -8.06
CA ALA A 236 5.79 6.85 -7.51
C ALA A 236 6.06 5.34 -7.56
N ASN A 237 7.33 4.96 -7.75
CA ASN A 237 7.80 3.57 -7.68
C ASN A 237 7.12 2.63 -8.71
N THR A 238 7.02 3.08 -9.96
CA THR A 238 6.68 2.20 -11.08
C THR A 238 7.83 1.24 -11.38
N ASN A 239 7.51 0.06 -11.92
CA ASN A 239 8.52 -0.89 -12.41
C ASN A 239 9.56 -0.18 -13.32
N PRO A 240 10.87 -0.38 -13.14
CA PRO A 240 11.90 0.31 -13.92
C PRO A 240 11.78 0.15 -15.45
N ASP A 241 11.32 -1.00 -15.92
CA ASP A 241 11.11 -1.26 -17.36
C ASP A 241 9.93 -0.43 -17.89
N ILE A 242 8.80 -0.43 -17.16
CA ILE A 242 7.64 0.41 -17.50
C ILE A 242 8.02 1.89 -17.45
N HIS A 243 8.80 2.29 -16.44
CA HIS A 243 9.27 3.66 -16.31
C HIS A 243 10.14 4.09 -17.50
N LYS A 244 11.05 3.22 -17.95
CA LYS A 244 11.87 3.46 -19.14
C LYS A 244 11.00 3.63 -20.39
N ASP A 245 9.98 2.79 -20.57
CA ASP A 245 9.06 2.89 -21.70
C ASP A 245 8.27 4.21 -21.67
N LEU A 246 7.82 4.64 -20.48
CA LEU A 246 7.16 5.93 -20.31
C LEU A 246 8.07 7.12 -20.68
N LEU A 247 9.35 7.07 -20.32
CA LEU A 247 10.31 8.11 -20.71
C LEU A 247 10.54 8.12 -22.24
N ASN A 248 10.60 6.95 -22.87
CA ASN A 248 10.70 6.86 -24.34
C ASN A 248 9.44 7.44 -25.02
N LEU A 249 8.25 7.14 -24.48
CA LEU A 249 6.99 7.69 -24.97
C LEU A 249 6.93 9.21 -24.79
N GLN A 250 7.40 9.75 -23.66
CA GLN A 250 7.46 11.20 -23.47
C GLN A 250 8.37 11.86 -24.51
N GLN A 251 9.46 11.22 -24.93
CA GLN A 251 10.32 11.75 -26.01
C GLN A 251 9.60 11.78 -27.37
N MET A 252 8.73 10.82 -27.65
CA MET A 252 7.92 10.78 -28.87
C MET A 252 6.76 11.79 -28.83
N TYR A 253 6.19 12.03 -27.65
CA TYR A 253 5.01 12.87 -27.43
C TYR A 253 5.27 13.98 -26.38
N PRO A 254 6.25 14.87 -26.60
CA PRO A 254 6.76 15.79 -25.57
C PRO A 254 5.77 16.87 -25.09
N ASN A 255 4.71 17.12 -25.87
CA ASN A 255 3.66 18.09 -25.55
C ASN A 255 2.35 17.45 -25.08
N GLU A 256 2.28 16.12 -25.06
CA GLU A 256 1.05 15.38 -24.74
C GLU A 256 1.20 14.52 -23.49
N LEU A 257 2.35 13.86 -23.31
CA LEU A 257 2.64 12.98 -22.19
C LEU A 257 3.70 13.60 -21.26
N TYR A 258 3.38 13.68 -19.98
CA TYR A 258 4.31 14.17 -18.96
C TYR A 258 4.50 13.15 -17.84
N ILE A 259 5.75 12.80 -17.55
CA ILE A 259 6.13 11.93 -16.45
C ILE A 259 6.53 12.78 -15.24
N PHE A 260 5.85 12.53 -14.13
CA PHE A 260 5.99 13.20 -12.85
C PHE A 260 6.50 12.21 -11.81
N ASP A 261 7.81 12.25 -11.57
CA ASP A 261 8.51 11.31 -10.68
C ASP A 261 8.64 11.83 -9.24
N THR A 262 9.21 10.99 -8.38
CA THR A 262 9.68 11.44 -7.07
C THR A 262 10.84 12.42 -7.22
N CYS A 263 10.82 13.49 -6.43
CA CYS A 263 11.87 14.50 -6.48
C CYS A 263 13.16 13.98 -5.83
N LEU A 264 14.23 13.80 -6.62
CA LEU A 264 15.55 13.41 -6.12
C LEU A 264 16.20 14.60 -5.36
N GLY A 265 16.75 14.35 -4.17
CA GLY A 265 17.53 15.34 -3.40
C GLY A 265 16.73 16.28 -2.48
N LEU A 266 15.41 16.38 -2.66
CA LEU A 266 14.48 16.81 -1.62
C LEU A 266 14.09 15.57 -0.80
N ASN A 267 13.71 15.69 0.49
CA ASN A 267 13.31 14.54 1.32
C ASN A 267 12.42 13.57 0.52
N SER A 268 13.01 12.46 0.04
CA SER A 268 12.42 11.53 -0.92
C SER A 268 11.20 10.78 -0.37
N THR A 269 10.85 11.08 0.87
CA THR A 269 9.71 10.56 1.61
C THR A 269 8.45 11.42 1.47
N ASN A 270 8.52 12.61 0.87
CA ASN A 270 7.35 13.47 0.72
C ASN A 270 6.43 12.98 -0.42
N LYS A 271 5.42 12.19 -0.04
CA LYS A 271 4.41 11.62 -0.95
C LYS A 271 3.58 12.68 -1.69
N PHE A 272 3.58 13.93 -1.23
CA PHE A 272 2.79 15.03 -1.78
C PHE A 272 3.50 15.83 -2.87
N LEU A 273 4.76 15.52 -3.20
CA LEU A 273 5.52 16.24 -4.22
C LEU A 273 5.82 15.35 -5.42
N ARG A 274 5.84 15.97 -6.61
CA ARG A 274 6.28 15.35 -7.86
C ARG A 274 7.21 16.28 -8.62
N CYS A 275 8.10 15.69 -9.40
CA CYS A 275 9.07 16.41 -10.18
C CYS A 275 9.01 16.02 -11.66
N THR A 276 9.09 17.03 -12.52
CA THR A 276 9.29 16.85 -13.96
C THR A 276 10.29 17.90 -14.43
N ASN A 277 11.28 17.52 -15.23
CA ASN A 277 12.33 18.45 -15.73
C ASN A 277 12.96 19.35 -14.64
N ASN A 278 13.26 18.79 -13.46
CA ASN A 278 13.77 19.50 -12.27
C ASN A 278 12.84 20.56 -11.66
N GLN A 279 11.60 20.67 -12.12
CA GLN A 279 10.57 21.51 -11.51
C GLN A 279 9.76 20.71 -10.49
N VAL A 280 9.50 21.32 -9.34
CA VAL A 280 8.73 20.71 -8.25
C VAL A 280 7.27 21.14 -8.36
N HIS A 281 6.37 20.17 -8.26
CA HIS A 281 4.93 20.34 -8.29
C HIS A 281 4.29 19.64 -7.09
N THR A 282 3.16 20.15 -6.63
CA THR A 282 2.35 19.39 -5.67
C THR A 282 1.58 18.30 -6.41
N TYR A 283 1.48 17.13 -5.80
CA TYR A 283 0.81 15.97 -6.40
C TYR A 283 -0.66 16.27 -6.75
N THR A 284 -1.37 16.97 -5.87
CA THR A 284 -2.77 17.35 -6.08
C THR A 284 -2.92 18.36 -7.23
N ASP A 285 -1.99 19.30 -7.39
CA ASP A 285 -2.01 20.23 -8.52
C ASP A 285 -1.79 19.50 -9.85
N VAL A 286 -0.89 18.53 -9.86
CA VAL A 286 -0.62 17.68 -11.03
C VAL A 286 -1.89 16.94 -11.45
N LEU A 287 -2.61 16.31 -10.51
CA LEU A 287 -3.88 15.64 -10.82
C LEU A 287 -4.96 16.63 -11.30
N GLN A 288 -5.14 17.77 -10.63
CA GLN A 288 -6.17 18.76 -10.98
C GLN A 288 -5.93 19.44 -12.34
N THR A 289 -4.68 19.61 -12.73
CA THR A 289 -4.31 20.29 -13.98
C THR A 289 -4.12 19.33 -15.15
N SER A 290 -4.43 18.05 -14.99
CA SER A 290 -4.27 17.04 -16.04
C SER A 290 -5.59 16.52 -16.55
N SER A 291 -5.72 16.25 -17.85
CA SER A 291 -6.97 15.72 -18.42
C SER A 291 -7.09 14.23 -18.20
N PHE A 292 -6.01 13.48 -18.48
CA PHE A 292 -5.93 12.03 -18.33
C PHE A 292 -4.78 11.64 -17.39
N CYS A 293 -5.04 10.69 -16.50
CA CYS A 293 -4.07 10.17 -15.54
C CYS A 293 -3.85 8.68 -15.79
N LEU A 294 -2.61 8.30 -16.11
CA LEU A 294 -2.26 6.89 -16.27
C LEU A 294 -2.35 6.18 -14.93
N VAL A 295 -3.01 5.03 -14.94
CA VAL A 295 -3.16 4.10 -13.81
C VAL A 295 -2.45 2.80 -14.18
N LEU A 296 -1.18 2.73 -13.83
CA LEU A 296 -0.26 1.63 -14.07
C LEU A 296 -0.32 0.62 -12.93
N LYS A 297 0.11 -0.62 -13.22
CA LYS A 297 0.35 -1.64 -12.20
C LYS A 297 1.49 -1.21 -11.26
N GLY A 298 1.16 -0.91 -10.00
CA GLY A 298 2.14 -0.64 -8.95
C GLY A 298 2.76 -1.91 -8.34
N GLU A 299 3.93 -1.77 -7.69
CA GLU A 299 4.65 -2.90 -7.06
C GLU A 299 3.84 -3.57 -5.93
N ASN A 300 3.04 -2.80 -5.18
CA ASN A 300 2.22 -3.31 -4.09
C ASN A 300 0.75 -3.54 -4.49
N PHE A 301 0.46 -3.62 -5.80
CA PHE A 301 -0.86 -3.90 -6.39
C PHE A 301 -2.01 -2.94 -5.99
N GLY A 302 -1.73 -1.96 -5.13
CA GLY A 302 -2.69 -0.96 -4.70
C GLY A 302 -2.80 0.21 -5.69
N LEU A 303 -4.01 0.45 -6.21
CA LEU A 303 -4.32 1.58 -7.09
C LEU A 303 -4.93 2.77 -6.36
N SER A 304 -4.22 3.38 -5.41
CA SER A 304 -4.74 4.62 -4.78
C SER A 304 -4.93 5.74 -5.82
N ILE A 305 -4.06 5.78 -6.85
CA ILE A 305 -4.14 6.68 -8.00
C ILE A 305 -5.50 6.64 -8.71
N LEU A 306 -6.18 5.48 -8.73
CA LEU A 306 -7.49 5.37 -9.39
C LEU A 306 -8.52 6.26 -8.69
N LEU A 307 -8.62 6.15 -7.36
CA LEU A 307 -9.54 7.00 -6.60
C LEU A 307 -9.07 8.46 -6.56
N GLU A 308 -7.77 8.69 -6.47
CA GLU A 308 -7.20 10.04 -6.45
C GLU A 308 -7.46 10.79 -7.77
N ALA A 309 -7.26 10.13 -8.92
CA ALA A 309 -7.55 10.71 -10.23
C ALA A 309 -9.03 11.08 -10.35
N LEU A 310 -9.94 10.16 -10.00
CA LEU A 310 -11.38 10.41 -9.98
C LEU A 310 -11.74 11.58 -9.06
N ALA A 311 -11.19 11.61 -7.85
CA ALA A 311 -11.47 12.67 -6.87
C ALA A 311 -11.00 14.05 -7.33
N TYR A 312 -9.87 14.13 -8.03
CA TYR A 312 -9.31 15.37 -8.56
C TYR A 312 -9.76 15.67 -10.01
N GLY A 313 -10.74 14.91 -10.53
CA GLY A 313 -11.34 15.11 -11.84
C GLY A 313 -10.39 14.82 -13.01
N CYS A 314 -9.33 14.06 -12.80
CA CYS A 314 -8.46 13.55 -13.86
C CYS A 314 -9.02 12.22 -14.36
N ILE A 315 -9.23 12.08 -15.68
CA ILE A 315 -9.84 10.87 -16.25
C ILE A 315 -8.82 9.71 -16.15
N PRO A 316 -9.10 8.65 -15.37
CA PRO A 316 -8.15 7.55 -15.22
C PRO A 316 -8.07 6.72 -16.51
N VAL A 317 -6.85 6.49 -16.99
CA VAL A 317 -6.54 5.59 -18.10
C VAL A 317 -5.82 4.37 -17.55
N ILE A 318 -6.53 3.25 -17.49
CA ILE A 318 -6.07 2.04 -16.80
C ILE A 318 -5.18 1.22 -17.74
N LEU A 319 -3.92 1.06 -17.34
CA LEU A 319 -2.91 0.27 -18.04
C LEU A 319 -2.55 -0.94 -17.18
N TYR A 320 -3.56 -1.81 -17.00
CA TYR A 320 -3.41 -3.06 -16.26
C TYR A 320 -4.46 -4.11 -16.70
N ASP A 321 -4.14 -4.90 -17.72
CA ASP A 321 -5.10 -5.78 -18.42
C ASP A 321 -5.84 -6.80 -17.55
N SER A 322 -5.19 -7.27 -16.49
CA SER A 322 -5.73 -8.34 -15.65
C SER A 322 -6.38 -7.83 -14.37
N ILE A 323 -6.47 -6.51 -14.16
CA ILE A 323 -7.07 -5.99 -12.93
C ILE A 323 -8.57 -6.29 -12.86
N VAL A 324 -9.04 -6.52 -11.63
CA VAL A 324 -10.46 -6.45 -11.29
C VAL A 324 -10.72 -5.11 -10.61
N MET A 325 -11.63 -4.33 -11.17
CA MET A 325 -11.93 -2.99 -10.68
C MET A 325 -12.62 -3.03 -9.29
N PRO A 326 -12.53 -1.94 -8.50
CA PRO A 326 -13.28 -1.84 -7.25
C PRO A 326 -14.77 -2.02 -7.49
N PHE A 327 -15.40 -2.92 -6.72
CA PHE A 327 -16.81 -3.25 -6.83
C PHE A 327 -17.26 -3.64 -8.25
N ASP A 328 -16.41 -4.32 -9.05
CA ASP A 328 -16.70 -4.77 -10.43
C ASP A 328 -18.02 -5.55 -10.59
N GLU A 329 -18.52 -6.15 -9.51
CA GLU A 329 -19.78 -6.91 -9.52
C GLU A 329 -21.03 -6.03 -9.31
N VAL A 330 -20.84 -4.75 -8.99
CA VAL A 330 -21.91 -3.77 -8.71
C VAL A 330 -21.81 -2.55 -9.61
N ILE A 331 -20.58 -2.07 -9.87
CA ILE A 331 -20.29 -0.92 -10.73
C ILE A 331 -19.90 -1.45 -12.12
N ASP A 332 -20.66 -1.03 -13.14
CA ASP A 332 -20.30 -1.29 -14.53
C ASP A 332 -19.25 -0.27 -14.99
N TRP A 333 -17.98 -0.67 -15.01
CA TRP A 333 -16.87 0.19 -15.42
C TRP A 333 -16.76 0.38 -16.96
N HIS A 334 -17.62 -0.28 -17.74
CA HIS A 334 -17.65 -0.14 -19.21
C HIS A 334 -18.62 0.95 -19.70
N ARG A 335 -19.40 1.54 -18.80
CA ARG A 335 -20.43 2.55 -19.10
C ARG A 335 -20.19 3.80 -18.27
#